data_AF-A0A2R5FL20-F1
#
_entry.id   AF-A0A2R5FL20-F1
#
_cell.length_a   1.000
_cell.length_b   1.000
_cell.length_c   1.000
_cell.angle_alpha   90.00
_cell.angle_beta   90.00
_cell.angle_gamma   90.00
#
_symmetry.space_group_name_H-M   'P 1'
#
loop_
_entity.id
_entity.type
_entity.pdbx_description
1 polymer ?
#
loop_
_entity_poly.entity_id
_entity_poly.type
_entity_poly.pdbx_seq_one_letter_code
_entity_poly.pdbx_strand_id
1 'polypeptide(L)'
;MPQIQRWYKGFSYRGNPQELVKQISEQVQRHNLGKFVPLLRVEKGAKSRKQFYFFLAVESLQEGEIPTEVQSTLLQLSFFTSAIKGSPSLTYEQIKPMVGVAHDVYEYTNNIPYQPVQQLTCDNPFDLIESVSINNSLIDIDMSRRYEQLLYWLSALGSGTWESFKEACAALKIEEPRRILRRLRLLGYIEFSPDGYRWSIARIAIVKILSDSNLQEFILCGSRSINLLEKLTHQTTLELINQPRGEAPPCVRIQADNPSIISNLIEELSKEFSIINAGEVSKLLANILPELITWKQSLRNLQGIVPSLYEWELFDGNDFVSCALPRETGMYRMYNTKISDRPLHTLFYENGCWFQGDWYGLRFLALQHIGQQCIARYEVETKRLAIPVSQRLPEIYERALVLASGILPKYFNSWLLYENVERDVMLQICYKLHINCGGESTHV
;
A
#
# COMPACT_ATOMS: atom_id res chain seq x y z
N MET A 1 -2.38 -24.31 24.23
CA MET A 1 -1.25 -23.67 23.51
C MET A 1 -0.45 -22.88 24.53
N PRO A 2 0.89 -22.92 24.53
CA PRO A 2 1.68 -22.13 25.46
C PRO A 2 1.48 -20.64 25.17
N GLN A 3 1.23 -19.85 26.21
CA GLN A 3 0.92 -18.44 26.11
C GLN A 3 2.22 -17.63 26.03
N ILE A 4 2.39 -16.83 24.97
CA ILE A 4 3.52 -15.91 24.85
C ILE A 4 3.40 -14.83 25.93
N GLN A 5 4.48 -14.60 26.67
CA GLN A 5 4.56 -13.60 27.73
C GLN A 5 5.47 -12.45 27.29
N ARG A 6 5.06 -11.22 27.63
CA ARG A 6 5.86 -10.02 27.41
C ARG A 6 6.49 -9.56 28.72
N TRP A 7 7.80 -9.41 28.70
CA TRP A 7 8.58 -8.87 29.81
C TRP A 7 9.64 -7.91 29.27
N TYR A 8 10.35 -7.23 30.16
CA TYR A 8 11.28 -6.17 29.82
C TYR A 8 12.67 -6.49 30.34
N LYS A 9 13.68 -6.35 29.48
CA LYS A 9 15.09 -6.38 29.88
C LYS A 9 15.65 -4.97 29.90
N GLY A 10 16.10 -4.53 31.06
CA GLY A 10 16.64 -3.19 31.28
C GLY A 10 18.15 -3.09 31.04
N PHE A 11 18.56 -2.00 30.41
CA PHE A 11 19.96 -1.67 30.14
C PHE A 11 20.20 -0.19 30.43
N SER A 12 21.46 0.16 30.71
CA SER A 12 21.88 1.55 30.80
C SER A 12 22.84 1.89 29.67
N TYR A 13 22.72 3.09 29.10
CA TYR A 13 23.59 3.56 28.03
C TYR A 13 23.89 5.05 28.20
N ARG A 14 25.07 5.47 27.75
CA ARG A 14 25.49 6.87 27.72
C ARG A 14 25.71 7.28 26.27
N GLY A 15 24.83 8.11 25.74
CA GLY A 15 24.90 8.53 24.34
C GLY A 15 23.69 9.35 23.90
N ASN A 16 23.31 9.22 22.63
CA ASN A 16 22.11 9.85 22.08
C ASN A 16 20.94 8.84 22.08
N PRO A 17 19.84 9.10 22.80
CA PRO A 17 18.66 8.23 22.80
C PRO A 17 18.05 7.97 21.42
N GLN A 18 17.99 8.99 20.55
CA GLN A 18 17.39 8.86 19.23
C GLN A 18 18.21 7.93 18.32
N GLU A 19 19.54 8.07 18.38
CA GLU A 19 20.45 7.21 17.62
C GLU A 19 20.39 5.76 18.11
N LEU A 20 20.29 5.56 19.43
CA LEU A 20 20.08 4.23 20.00
C LEU A 20 18.78 3.59 19.50
N VAL A 21 17.66 4.32 19.54
CA VAL A 21 16.37 3.81 19.06
C VAL A 21 16.45 3.45 17.58
N LYS A 22 17.05 4.32 16.77
CA LYS A 22 17.24 4.09 15.33
C LYS A 22 18.05 2.83 15.05
N GLN A 23 19.23 2.66 15.67
CA GLN A 23 20.10 1.52 15.43
C GLN A 23 19.51 0.19 15.92
N ILE A 24 18.84 0.19 17.08
CA ILE A 24 18.12 -0.99 17.56
C ILE A 24 16.98 -1.34 16.59
N SER A 25 16.27 -0.34 16.07
CA SER A 25 15.19 -0.55 15.09
C SER A 25 15.70 -1.10 13.76
N GLU A 26 16.78 -0.55 13.23
CA GLU A 26 17.42 -1.07 12.02
C GLU A 26 17.87 -2.53 12.18
N GLN A 27 18.39 -2.91 13.35
CA GLN A 27 18.86 -4.27 13.61
C GLN A 27 17.72 -5.26 13.81
N VAL A 28 16.69 -4.87 14.56
CA VAL A 28 15.46 -5.66 14.70
C VAL A 28 14.81 -5.90 13.34
N GLN A 29 14.78 -4.89 12.47
CA GLN A 29 14.22 -5.02 11.12
C GLN A 29 15.12 -5.87 10.21
N ARG A 30 16.42 -5.62 10.18
CA ARG A 30 17.39 -6.35 9.35
C ARG A 30 17.38 -7.85 9.61
N HIS A 31 17.16 -8.25 10.87
CA HIS A 31 17.14 -9.64 11.29
C HIS A 31 15.73 -10.20 11.56
N ASN A 32 14.69 -9.46 11.19
CA ASN A 32 13.28 -9.85 11.36
C ASN A 32 12.94 -10.31 12.79
N LEU A 33 13.43 -9.58 13.80
CA LEU A 33 13.28 -9.90 15.21
C LEU A 33 11.99 -9.36 15.82
N GLY A 34 11.11 -8.73 15.03
CA GLY A 34 9.89 -8.08 15.53
C GLY A 34 8.94 -8.98 16.31
N LYS A 35 8.90 -10.28 15.97
CA LYS A 35 8.14 -11.30 16.70
C LYS A 35 8.64 -11.56 18.12
N PHE A 36 9.88 -11.15 18.42
CA PHE A 36 10.52 -11.33 19.72
C PHE A 36 10.74 -10.00 20.44
N VAL A 37 10.95 -8.92 19.69
CA VAL A 37 11.26 -7.58 20.19
C VAL A 37 10.31 -6.57 19.56
N PRO A 38 9.06 -6.49 20.06
CA PRO A 38 8.03 -5.66 19.44
C PRO A 38 8.25 -4.16 19.71
N LEU A 39 8.83 -3.80 20.86
CA LEU A 39 8.97 -2.39 21.24
C LEU A 39 10.18 -2.12 22.15
N LEU A 40 10.59 -0.87 22.17
CA LEU A 40 11.69 -0.33 22.96
C LEU A 40 11.15 0.85 23.78
N ARG A 41 11.55 0.93 25.04
CA ARG A 41 11.20 2.08 25.90
C ARG A 41 12.46 2.76 26.39
N VAL A 42 12.45 4.08 26.41
CA VAL A 42 13.56 4.89 26.93
C VAL A 42 13.09 5.64 28.18
N GLU A 43 13.99 5.88 29.11
CA GLU A 43 13.76 6.68 30.33
C GLU A 43 13.18 8.07 30.02
N LYS A 44 12.23 8.52 30.86
CA LYS A 44 11.62 9.85 30.74
C LYS A 44 12.67 10.93 30.87
N GLY A 45 12.68 11.85 29.91
CA GLY A 45 13.61 12.98 29.93
C GLY A 45 15.06 12.61 29.67
N ALA A 46 15.33 11.45 29.05
CA ALA A 46 16.67 11.08 28.60
C ALA A 46 17.27 12.19 27.72
N LYS A 47 18.49 12.63 28.07
CA LYS A 47 19.22 13.70 27.36
C LYS A 47 20.49 13.14 26.74
N SER A 48 20.86 13.66 25.58
CA SER A 48 22.12 13.32 24.91
C SER A 48 23.32 13.53 25.84
N ARG A 49 24.30 12.62 25.77
CA ARG A 49 25.58 12.63 26.53
C ARG A 49 25.46 12.31 28.03
N LYS A 50 24.24 12.18 28.58
CA LYS A 50 24.01 11.65 29.93
C LYS A 50 23.77 10.14 29.86
N GLN A 51 23.99 9.46 30.99
CA GLN A 51 23.58 8.07 31.15
C GLN A 51 22.05 8.06 31.32
N PHE A 52 21.40 7.12 30.66
CA PHE A 52 19.96 6.89 30.76
C PHE A 52 19.66 5.39 30.68
N TYR A 53 18.46 5.01 31.11
CA TYR A 53 17.97 3.63 31.01
C TYR A 53 17.10 3.43 29.78
N PHE A 54 17.16 2.24 29.22
CA PHE A 54 16.23 1.78 28.20
C PHE A 54 15.87 0.33 28.44
N PHE A 55 14.69 -0.06 27.95
CA PHE A 55 14.05 -1.33 28.24
C PHE A 55 13.58 -1.96 26.95
N LEU A 56 14.12 -3.15 26.66
CA LEU A 56 13.74 -3.95 25.52
C LEU A 56 12.54 -4.80 25.91
N ALA A 57 11.40 -4.67 25.23
CA ALA A 57 10.31 -5.62 25.39
C ALA A 57 10.71 -6.93 24.69
N VAL A 58 10.64 -8.04 25.41
CA VAL A 58 10.91 -9.38 24.88
C VAL A 58 9.63 -10.20 25.00
N GLU A 59 9.26 -10.85 23.90
CA GLU A 59 8.17 -11.81 23.82
C GLU A 59 8.74 -13.22 23.70
N SER A 60 8.46 -14.07 24.68
CA SER A 60 8.98 -15.45 24.78
C SER A 60 7.96 -16.37 25.45
N LEU A 61 8.19 -17.68 25.37
CA LEU A 61 7.35 -18.69 26.04
C LEU A 61 7.55 -18.71 27.55
N GLN A 62 8.77 -18.39 28.02
CA GLN A 62 9.10 -18.29 29.43
C GLN A 62 9.64 -16.90 29.75
N GLU A 63 9.12 -16.28 30.80
CA GLU A 63 9.62 -15.00 31.31
C GLU A 63 11.12 -15.09 31.64
N GLY A 64 11.90 -14.10 31.18
CA GLY A 64 13.35 -14.05 31.38
C GLY A 64 14.17 -14.82 30.34
N GLU A 65 13.53 -15.67 29.52
CA GLU A 65 14.19 -16.39 28.43
C GLU A 65 14.32 -15.52 27.18
N ILE A 66 15.55 -15.27 26.75
CA ILE A 66 15.83 -14.47 25.55
C ILE A 66 15.93 -15.42 24.35
N PRO A 67 15.13 -15.22 23.29
CA PRO A 67 15.23 -16.02 22.07
C PRO A 67 16.65 -15.98 21.49
N THR A 68 17.16 -17.13 21.02
CA THR A 68 18.54 -17.27 20.54
C THR A 68 18.87 -16.30 19.40
N GLU A 69 17.89 -16.00 18.56
CA GLU A 69 18.02 -15.02 17.48
C GLU A 69 18.29 -13.62 18.04
N VAL A 70 17.58 -13.21 19.09
CA VAL A 70 17.77 -11.90 19.74
C VAL A 70 19.14 -11.83 20.41
N GLN A 71 19.58 -12.92 21.05
CA GLN A 71 20.86 -12.97 21.74
C GLN A 71 22.07 -12.96 20.78
N SER A 72 21.98 -13.70 19.67
CA SER A 72 23.08 -13.83 18.70
C SER A 72 23.21 -12.64 17.75
N THR A 73 22.16 -11.83 17.58
CA THR A 73 22.16 -10.68 16.66
C THR A 73 22.06 -9.34 17.40
N LEU A 74 20.92 -9.07 18.05
CA LEU A 74 20.62 -7.77 18.64
C LEU A 74 21.48 -7.48 19.86
N LEU A 75 21.63 -8.44 20.78
CA LEU A 75 22.38 -8.22 22.02
C LEU A 75 23.91 -8.17 21.84
N GLN A 76 24.41 -8.35 20.61
CA GLN A 76 25.82 -8.12 20.26
C GLN A 76 26.16 -6.63 20.09
N LEU A 77 25.16 -5.75 19.99
CA LEU A 77 25.40 -4.31 19.91
C LEU A 77 25.98 -3.78 21.22
N SER A 78 26.88 -2.81 21.12
CA SER A 78 27.58 -2.19 22.26
C SER A 78 26.63 -1.55 23.30
N PHE A 79 25.39 -1.25 22.90
CA PHE A 79 24.33 -0.71 23.75
C PHE A 79 23.90 -1.66 24.87
N PHE A 80 24.06 -2.97 24.69
CA PHE A 80 23.56 -3.99 25.61
C PHE A 80 24.61 -4.46 26.64
N THR A 81 25.75 -3.81 26.71
CA THR A 81 26.88 -4.17 27.60
C THR A 81 26.57 -3.98 29.09
N SER A 82 25.70 -3.03 29.44
CA SER A 82 25.43 -2.65 30.83
C SER A 82 23.99 -2.97 31.24
N ALA A 83 23.70 -4.25 31.48
CA ALA A 83 22.40 -4.70 31.98
C ALA A 83 22.15 -4.23 33.43
N ILE A 84 20.88 -3.92 33.75
CA ILE A 84 20.47 -3.56 35.12
C ILE A 84 20.61 -4.81 36.02
N LYS A 85 21.31 -4.67 37.14
CA LYS A 85 21.56 -5.77 38.09
C LYS A 85 20.30 -6.06 38.92
N GLY A 86 20.05 -7.34 39.20
CA GLY A 86 19.07 -7.77 40.21
C GLY A 86 17.65 -8.09 39.70
N SER A 87 17.38 -7.98 38.39
CA SER A 87 16.09 -8.41 37.82
C SER A 87 16.29 -8.91 36.39
N PRO A 88 16.31 -10.24 36.14
CA PRO A 88 16.50 -10.79 34.79
C PRO A 88 15.32 -10.47 33.87
N SER A 89 14.13 -10.28 34.45
CA SER A 89 12.90 -9.84 33.78
C SER A 89 12.21 -8.75 34.62
N LEU A 90 11.62 -7.77 33.93
CA LEU A 90 10.81 -6.72 34.52
C LEU A 90 9.43 -6.72 33.87
N THR A 91 8.40 -6.45 34.66
CA THR A 91 7.04 -6.22 34.17
C THR A 91 6.85 -4.77 33.74
N TYR A 92 5.81 -4.51 32.96
CA TYR A 92 5.50 -3.13 32.54
C TYR A 92 5.24 -2.22 33.76
N GLU A 93 4.50 -2.69 34.76
CA GLU A 93 4.15 -1.90 35.95
C GLU A 93 5.40 -1.49 36.76
N GLN A 94 6.46 -2.29 36.74
CA GLN A 94 7.73 -1.94 37.38
C GLN A 94 8.48 -0.81 36.65
N ILE A 95 8.42 -0.76 35.32
CA ILE A 95 9.18 0.23 34.53
C ILE A 95 8.37 1.49 34.19
N LYS A 96 7.04 1.41 34.24
CA LYS A 96 6.08 2.48 33.96
C LYS A 96 6.39 3.85 34.60
N PRO A 97 6.84 3.95 35.86
CA PRO A 97 7.20 5.26 36.42
C PRO A 97 8.43 5.87 35.73
N MET A 98 9.37 5.05 35.25
CA MET A 98 10.68 5.45 34.73
C MET A 98 10.69 5.77 33.23
N VAL A 99 9.78 5.19 32.45
CA VAL A 99 9.87 5.19 30.96
C VAL A 99 8.90 6.14 30.28
N GLY A 100 9.37 6.78 29.20
CA GLY A 100 8.57 7.66 28.35
C GLY A 100 7.65 6.91 27.37
N VAL A 101 7.34 7.56 26.25
CA VAL A 101 6.56 6.98 25.16
C VAL A 101 7.23 5.68 24.68
N ALA A 102 6.43 4.67 24.34
CA ALA A 102 6.99 3.49 23.68
C ALA A 102 7.48 3.90 22.30
N HIS A 103 8.72 3.56 22.00
CA HIS A 103 9.19 3.55 20.63
C HIS A 103 8.83 2.20 20.07
N ASP A 104 7.78 2.18 19.25
CA ASP A 104 7.53 1.02 18.42
C ASP A 104 8.74 0.85 17.50
N VAL A 105 9.43 -0.28 17.65
CA VAL A 105 10.60 -0.62 16.83
C VAL A 105 10.14 -0.95 15.39
N TYR A 106 8.82 -1.00 15.20
CA TYR A 106 8.04 -1.22 14.01
C TYR A 106 6.95 -0.15 13.81
N GLU A 107 7.16 1.13 14.12
CA GLU A 107 6.10 2.15 13.94
C GLU A 107 5.69 2.33 12.45
N TYR A 108 4.67 1.56 12.03
CA TYR A 108 4.32 1.28 10.64
C TYR A 108 2.83 1.40 10.37
N THR A 109 2.23 2.58 10.57
CA THR A 109 0.87 2.78 10.05
C THR A 109 0.68 4.09 9.31
N ASN A 110 0.83 3.94 8.00
CA ASN A 110 0.51 4.97 7.05
C ASN A 110 -0.99 4.91 6.66
N ASN A 111 -1.88 5.40 7.54
CA ASN A 111 -3.32 5.49 7.27
C ASN A 111 -3.65 6.46 6.10
N ILE A 112 -4.28 6.00 5.02
CA ILE A 112 -4.83 6.90 4.01
C ILE A 112 -6.12 7.52 4.59
N PRO A 113 -6.22 8.85 4.76
CA PRO A 113 -7.49 9.45 5.17
C PRO A 113 -8.54 9.27 4.07
N TYR A 114 -9.68 8.69 4.44
CA TYR A 114 -10.86 8.60 3.58
C TYR A 114 -11.74 9.82 3.79
N GLN A 115 -12.27 10.37 2.70
CA GLN A 115 -13.38 11.30 2.74
C GLN A 115 -14.64 10.51 2.35
N PRO A 116 -15.68 10.48 3.20
CA PRO A 116 -16.94 9.83 2.85
C PRO A 116 -17.51 10.44 1.58
N VAL A 117 -17.72 9.60 0.56
CA VAL A 117 -18.44 9.99 -0.66
C VAL A 117 -19.91 9.68 -0.43
N GLN A 118 -20.79 10.66 -0.67
CA GLN A 118 -22.23 10.46 -0.57
C GLN A 118 -22.68 9.31 -1.49
N GLN A 119 -23.49 8.40 -0.95
CA GLN A 119 -24.10 7.31 -1.73
C GLN A 119 -25.19 7.91 -2.62
N LEU A 120 -25.00 7.84 -3.93
CA LEU A 120 -26.07 8.06 -4.90
C LEU A 120 -26.53 6.68 -5.39
N THR A 121 -27.82 6.38 -5.23
CA THR A 121 -28.45 5.16 -5.74
C THR A 121 -28.70 5.34 -7.24
N CYS A 122 -27.75 4.89 -8.07
CA CYS A 122 -27.93 4.73 -9.50
C CYS A 122 -27.83 3.22 -9.82
N ASP A 123 -28.91 2.65 -10.34
CA ASP A 123 -29.05 1.20 -10.51
C ASP A 123 -28.21 0.63 -11.68
N ASN A 124 -27.81 1.48 -12.64
CA ASN A 124 -26.94 1.11 -13.76
C ASN A 124 -25.76 2.11 -13.93
N PRO A 125 -24.50 1.67 -13.74
CA PRO A 125 -23.31 2.52 -13.88
C PRO A 125 -22.98 2.95 -15.32
N PHE A 126 -23.65 2.37 -16.32
CA PHE A 126 -23.43 2.68 -17.74
C PHE A 126 -24.55 3.50 -18.36
N ASP A 127 -25.65 3.75 -17.65
CA ASP A 127 -26.73 4.62 -18.11
C ASP A 127 -26.28 6.08 -18.01
N LEU A 128 -25.66 6.55 -19.09
CA LEU A 128 -25.26 7.93 -19.29
C LEU A 128 -26.53 8.78 -19.56
N ILE A 129 -27.26 9.15 -18.51
CA ILE A 129 -28.07 10.37 -18.60
C ILE A 129 -27.07 11.52 -18.52
N GLU A 130 -26.99 12.35 -19.58
CA GLU A 130 -26.08 13.51 -19.70
C GLU A 130 -26.19 14.54 -18.55
N SER A 131 -27.12 14.35 -17.61
CA SER A 131 -27.28 15.20 -16.45
C SER A 131 -26.40 14.77 -15.28
N VAL A 132 -25.46 15.65 -14.95
CA VAL A 132 -24.59 15.69 -13.76
C VAL A 132 -23.29 14.89 -13.89
N SER A 133 -22.45 15.35 -14.80
CA SER A 133 -20.99 15.28 -14.66
C SER A 133 -20.55 16.00 -13.39
N ILE A 134 -20.59 15.32 -12.24
CA ILE A 134 -20.01 15.81 -10.99
C ILE A 134 -18.51 15.96 -11.22
N ASN A 135 -18.08 17.18 -11.54
CA ASN A 135 -16.71 17.64 -11.65
C ASN A 135 -15.85 17.01 -12.75
N ASN A 136 -16.32 17.05 -14.01
CA ASN A 136 -15.39 17.25 -15.13
C ASN A 136 -14.98 18.73 -15.18
N SER A 137 -14.41 19.25 -14.08
CA SER A 137 -13.62 20.48 -14.17
C SER A 137 -12.56 20.23 -15.23
N LEU A 138 -12.45 21.12 -16.22
CA LEU A 138 -11.37 21.15 -17.21
C LEU A 138 -10.10 20.58 -16.58
N ILE A 139 -9.60 19.45 -17.10
CA ILE A 139 -8.40 18.79 -16.58
C ILE A 139 -7.35 19.89 -16.41
N ASP A 140 -6.96 20.14 -15.17
CA ASP A 140 -5.95 21.15 -14.90
C ASP A 140 -4.63 20.61 -15.45
N ILE A 141 -4.27 21.10 -16.65
CA ILE A 141 -3.05 20.71 -17.36
C ILE A 141 -1.83 20.96 -16.45
N ASP A 142 -1.89 21.98 -15.58
CA ASP A 142 -0.82 22.28 -14.62
C ASP A 142 -0.68 21.17 -13.58
N MET A 143 -1.79 20.57 -13.14
CA MET A 143 -1.74 19.44 -12.19
C MET A 143 -1.09 18.21 -12.81
N SER A 144 -1.48 17.82 -14.03
CA SER A 144 -0.88 16.68 -14.74
C SER A 144 0.65 16.84 -14.88
N ARG A 145 1.10 18.07 -15.20
CA ARG A 145 2.51 18.43 -15.32
C ARG A 145 3.29 18.27 -14.01
N ARG A 146 2.70 18.62 -12.86
CA ARG A 146 3.36 18.43 -11.54
C ARG A 146 3.60 16.95 -11.26
N TYR A 147 2.66 16.08 -11.61
CA TYR A 147 2.85 14.63 -11.45
C TYR A 147 3.90 14.07 -12.39
N GLU A 148 3.96 14.57 -13.62
CA GLU A 148 5.02 14.21 -14.56
C GLU A 148 6.41 14.61 -14.04
N GLN A 149 6.55 15.83 -13.50
CA GLN A 149 7.77 16.28 -12.84
C GLN A 149 8.15 15.39 -11.65
N LEU A 150 7.17 14.99 -10.84
CA LEU A 150 7.39 14.03 -9.76
C LEU A 150 7.93 12.71 -10.32
N LEU A 151 7.35 12.18 -11.40
CA LEU A 151 7.82 10.93 -12.01
C LEU A 151 9.25 11.04 -12.54
N TYR A 152 9.62 12.16 -13.16
CA TYR A 152 11.02 12.39 -13.60
C TYR A 152 11.98 12.44 -12.42
N TRP A 153 11.62 13.12 -11.33
CA TRP A 153 12.44 13.16 -10.13
C TRP A 153 12.61 11.76 -9.51
N LEU A 154 11.51 11.00 -9.39
CA LEU A 154 11.55 9.62 -8.89
C LEU A 154 12.42 8.71 -9.77
N SER A 155 12.33 8.88 -11.09
CA SER A 155 13.10 8.11 -12.07
C SER A 155 14.59 8.42 -12.01
N ALA A 156 14.95 9.69 -11.79
CA ALA A 156 16.34 10.12 -11.64
C ALA A 156 16.97 9.59 -10.33
N LEU A 157 16.21 9.57 -9.24
CA LEU A 157 16.71 9.10 -7.94
C LEU A 157 16.70 7.57 -7.83
N GLY A 158 15.76 6.90 -8.49
CA GLY A 158 15.63 5.44 -8.54
C GLY A 158 15.04 4.80 -7.28
N SER A 159 15.37 5.30 -6.09
CA SER A 159 14.80 4.84 -4.83
C SER A 159 14.93 5.89 -3.73
N GLY A 160 14.14 5.79 -2.66
CA GLY A 160 14.20 6.73 -1.55
C GLY A 160 13.36 6.30 -0.35
N THR A 161 13.22 7.20 0.62
CA THR A 161 12.38 6.98 1.80
C THR A 161 10.99 7.59 1.61
N TRP A 162 10.04 7.18 2.45
CA TRP A 162 8.73 7.83 2.52
C TRP A 162 8.83 9.34 2.80
N GLU A 163 9.79 9.75 3.63
CA GLU A 163 10.09 11.15 3.91
C GLU A 163 10.50 11.91 2.65
N SER A 164 11.44 11.36 1.87
CA SER A 164 11.87 12.02 0.62
C SER A 164 10.74 12.11 -0.40
N PHE A 165 9.85 11.12 -0.46
CA PHE A 165 8.65 11.17 -1.30
C PHE A 165 7.68 12.28 -0.87
N LYS A 166 7.41 12.41 0.45
CA LYS A 166 6.56 13.49 0.98
C LYS A 166 7.15 14.88 0.70
N GLU A 167 8.45 15.03 0.88
CA GLU A 167 9.16 16.28 0.61
C GLU A 167 9.07 16.67 -0.87
N ALA A 168 9.25 15.71 -1.78
CA ALA A 168 9.09 15.93 -3.22
C ALA A 168 7.64 16.34 -3.58
N CYS A 169 6.64 15.67 -3.00
CA CYS A 169 5.24 16.07 -3.18
C CYS A 169 4.99 17.50 -2.66
N ALA A 170 5.50 17.84 -1.48
CA ALA A 170 5.36 19.17 -0.91
C ALA A 170 6.03 20.26 -1.78
N ALA A 171 7.23 20.00 -2.30
CA ALA A 171 7.94 20.91 -3.20
C ALA A 171 7.16 21.17 -4.50
N LEU A 172 6.46 20.15 -5.01
CA LEU A 172 5.61 20.24 -6.21
C LEU A 172 4.17 20.68 -5.90
N LYS A 173 3.86 21.03 -4.64
CA LYS A 173 2.51 21.41 -4.19
C LYS A 173 1.46 20.34 -4.54
N ILE A 174 1.84 19.08 -4.37
CA ILE A 174 1.00 17.92 -4.54
C ILE A 174 0.44 17.52 -3.17
N GLU A 175 -0.88 17.58 -3.04
CA GLU A 175 -1.57 17.21 -1.81
C GLU A 175 -1.75 15.68 -1.72
N GLU A 176 -2.02 15.19 -0.50
CA GLU A 176 -2.34 13.78 -0.22
C GLU A 176 -1.32 12.76 -0.80
N PRO A 177 -0.02 12.83 -0.43
CA PRO A 177 1.04 12.01 -1.01
C PRO A 177 0.75 10.50 -0.97
N ARG A 178 -0.02 10.02 0.03
CA ARG A 178 -0.40 8.61 0.12
C ARG A 178 -1.36 8.17 -1.00
N ARG A 179 -2.27 9.04 -1.41
CA ARG A 179 -3.17 8.75 -2.56
C ARG A 179 -2.38 8.73 -3.86
N ILE A 180 -1.42 9.64 -4.01
CA ILE A 180 -0.53 9.69 -5.18
C ILE A 180 0.34 8.44 -5.25
N LEU A 181 0.88 8.01 -4.11
CA LEU A 181 1.66 6.80 -4.01
C LEU A 181 0.88 5.58 -4.53
N ARG A 182 -0.35 5.39 -4.05
CA ARG A 182 -1.22 4.31 -4.56
C ARG A 182 -1.40 4.39 -6.07
N ARG A 183 -1.70 5.57 -6.61
CA ARG A 183 -1.92 5.75 -8.06
C ARG A 183 -0.68 5.38 -8.86
N LEU A 184 0.51 5.82 -8.43
CA LEU A 184 1.76 5.47 -9.09
C LEU A 184 2.06 3.96 -9.02
N ARG A 185 1.69 3.27 -7.94
CA ARG A 185 1.77 1.79 -7.82
C ARG A 185 0.79 1.09 -8.76
N LEU A 186 -0.46 1.55 -8.81
CA LEU A 186 -1.48 1.01 -9.72
C LEU A 186 -1.07 1.16 -11.20
N LEU A 187 -0.42 2.26 -11.56
CA LEU A 187 0.10 2.52 -12.90
C LEU A 187 1.44 1.83 -13.18
N GLY A 188 1.99 1.09 -12.21
CA GLY A 188 3.24 0.35 -12.37
C GLY A 188 4.49 1.21 -12.48
N TYR A 189 4.47 2.43 -11.93
CA TYR A 189 5.64 3.32 -11.92
C TYR A 189 6.57 3.07 -10.74
N ILE A 190 6.04 2.76 -9.56
CA ILE A 190 6.82 2.58 -8.32
C ILE A 190 6.37 1.33 -7.56
N GLU A 191 7.26 0.84 -6.71
CA GLU A 191 6.98 -0.13 -5.67
C GLU A 191 7.34 0.44 -4.30
N PHE A 192 6.77 -0.14 -3.26
CA PHE A 192 7.12 0.16 -1.87
C PHE A 192 7.62 -1.09 -1.18
N SER A 193 8.57 -0.93 -0.25
CA SER A 193 8.99 -1.99 0.64
C SER A 193 7.78 -2.53 1.42
N PRO A 194 7.77 -3.83 1.79
CA PRO A 194 6.69 -4.44 2.57
C PRO A 194 6.40 -3.70 3.88
N ASP A 195 7.43 -3.01 4.36
CA ASP A 195 7.41 -2.25 5.57
C ASP A 195 6.77 -0.85 5.35
N GLY A 196 6.81 -0.26 4.16
CA GLY A 196 6.21 1.05 3.93
C GLY A 196 7.15 2.23 4.21
N TYR A 197 8.46 2.03 4.34
CA TYR A 197 9.46 3.10 4.51
C TYR A 197 10.24 3.49 3.27
N ARG A 198 10.38 2.58 2.30
CA ARG A 198 11.19 2.82 1.12
C ARG A 198 10.39 2.63 -0.14
N TRP A 199 10.62 3.51 -1.10
CA TRP A 199 10.10 3.34 -2.45
C TRP A 199 11.24 3.06 -3.40
N SER A 200 10.92 2.39 -4.51
CA SER A 200 11.79 2.19 -5.65
C SER A 200 11.00 2.41 -6.93
N ILE A 201 11.59 3.10 -7.90
CA ILE A 201 11.03 3.18 -9.25
C ILE A 201 11.05 1.77 -9.87
N ALA A 202 9.98 1.41 -10.57
CA ALA A 202 9.94 0.19 -11.35
C ALA A 202 10.81 0.36 -12.61
N ARG A 203 11.31 -0.77 -13.15
CA ARG A 203 12.06 -0.77 -14.40
C ARG A 203 11.16 -0.34 -15.56
N ILE A 204 11.77 0.25 -16.59
CA ILE A 204 11.08 0.65 -17.82
C ILE A 204 10.46 -0.59 -18.44
N ALA A 205 9.14 -0.58 -18.62
CA ALA A 205 8.42 -1.71 -19.17
C ALA A 205 7.45 -1.24 -20.25
N ILE A 206 7.48 -1.92 -21.39
CA ILE A 206 6.43 -1.82 -22.41
C ILE A 206 5.41 -2.92 -22.10
N VAL A 207 4.18 -2.51 -21.81
CA VAL A 207 3.07 -3.40 -21.46
C VAL A 207 2.10 -3.43 -22.63
N LYS A 208 1.81 -4.62 -23.16
CA LYS A 208 0.83 -4.79 -24.22
C LYS A 208 -0.57 -4.64 -23.65
N ILE A 209 -1.38 -3.82 -24.30
CA ILE A 209 -2.80 -3.66 -23.99
C ILE A 209 -3.64 -4.17 -25.16
N LEU A 210 -4.91 -4.43 -24.89
CA LEU A 210 -5.85 -4.79 -25.94
C LEU A 210 -6.10 -3.58 -26.85
N SER A 211 -6.22 -3.83 -28.14
CA SER A 211 -6.52 -2.83 -29.17
C SER A 211 -7.73 -3.30 -29.97
N ASP A 212 -8.66 -2.38 -30.23
CA ASP A 212 -9.79 -2.59 -31.14
C ASP A 212 -9.44 -2.28 -32.61
N SER A 213 -8.24 -1.72 -32.82
CA SER A 213 -7.74 -1.40 -34.15
C SER A 213 -6.85 -2.52 -34.69
N ASN A 214 -6.53 -2.46 -35.99
CA ASN A 214 -5.51 -3.34 -36.59
C ASN A 214 -4.10 -3.07 -36.04
N LEU A 215 -3.91 -2.00 -35.25
CA LEU A 215 -2.64 -1.64 -34.64
C LEU A 215 -2.45 -2.37 -33.32
N GLN A 216 -1.21 -2.71 -33.01
CA GLN A 216 -0.85 -3.15 -31.67
C GLN A 216 -0.65 -1.94 -30.78
N GLU A 217 -1.24 -2.00 -29.58
CA GLU A 217 -1.12 -0.93 -28.59
C GLU A 217 -0.35 -1.39 -27.36
N PHE A 218 0.48 -0.48 -26.87
CA PHE A 218 1.27 -0.67 -25.68
C PHE A 218 1.24 0.57 -24.80
N ILE A 219 1.54 0.41 -23.51
CA ILE A 219 1.74 1.51 -22.57
C ILE A 219 3.14 1.45 -21.97
N LEU A 220 3.71 2.61 -21.66
CA LEU A 220 5.00 2.72 -20.99
C LEU A 220 4.82 2.85 -19.47
N CYS A 221 5.28 1.83 -18.74
CA CYS A 221 5.33 1.78 -17.28
C CYS A 221 6.77 1.92 -16.75
N GLY A 222 6.89 2.11 -15.44
CA GLY A 222 8.18 2.24 -14.75
C GLY A 222 8.85 3.60 -14.87
N SER A 223 10.18 3.60 -14.79
CA SER A 223 10.96 4.83 -14.86
C SER A 223 10.80 5.53 -16.21
N ARG A 224 10.90 6.86 -16.19
CA ARG A 224 10.71 7.71 -17.36
C ARG A 224 11.73 8.83 -17.38
N SER A 225 12.21 9.18 -18.58
CA SER A 225 13.08 10.32 -18.81
C SER A 225 12.70 11.02 -20.12
N ILE A 226 13.08 12.28 -20.25
CA ILE A 226 12.81 13.07 -21.46
C ILE A 226 13.49 12.42 -22.69
N ASN A 227 14.77 12.02 -22.55
CA ASN A 227 15.53 11.35 -23.61
C ASN A 227 14.84 10.05 -24.08
N LEU A 228 14.30 9.25 -23.16
CA LEU A 228 13.54 8.05 -23.51
C LEU A 228 12.30 8.39 -24.36
N LEU A 229 11.53 9.40 -23.97
CA LEU A 229 10.33 9.81 -24.70
C LEU A 229 10.67 10.39 -26.09
N GLU A 230 11.74 11.19 -26.20
CA GLU A 230 12.21 11.75 -27.47
C GLU A 230 12.56 10.62 -28.45
N LYS A 231 13.35 9.63 -28.00
CA LYS A 231 13.70 8.46 -28.82
C LYS A 231 12.47 7.66 -29.24
N LEU A 232 11.53 7.43 -28.32
CA LEU A 232 10.28 6.75 -28.63
C LEU A 232 9.46 7.52 -29.67
N THR A 233 9.41 8.86 -29.58
CA THR A 233 8.68 9.73 -30.51
C THR A 233 9.26 9.67 -31.92
N HIS A 234 10.57 9.48 -32.06
CA HIS A 234 11.22 9.36 -33.37
C HIS A 234 10.98 8.02 -34.06
N GLN A 235 10.64 6.97 -33.31
CA GLN A 235 10.57 5.59 -33.80
C GLN A 235 9.14 5.03 -33.85
N THR A 236 8.21 5.66 -33.14
CA THR A 236 6.83 5.18 -33.00
C THR A 236 5.83 6.34 -32.91
N THR A 237 4.55 6.02 -33.15
CA THR A 237 3.46 6.95 -32.87
C THR A 237 3.16 6.91 -31.37
N LEU A 238 3.45 8.02 -30.69
CA LEU A 238 3.14 8.20 -29.27
C LEU A 238 1.90 9.06 -29.08
N GLU A 239 1.04 8.61 -28.17
CA GLU A 239 -0.10 9.38 -27.66
C GLU A 239 0.07 9.58 -26.15
N LEU A 240 -0.10 10.83 -25.70
CA LEU A 240 -0.11 11.17 -24.28
C LEU A 240 -1.56 11.33 -23.80
N ILE A 241 -2.03 10.36 -23.02
CA ILE A 241 -3.40 10.35 -22.51
C ILE A 241 -3.39 10.81 -21.05
N ASN A 242 -4.05 11.94 -20.78
CA ASN A 242 -4.21 12.42 -19.41
C ASN A 242 -5.06 11.46 -18.59
N GLN A 243 -4.68 11.30 -17.32
CA GLN A 243 -5.49 10.55 -16.35
C GLN A 243 -6.81 11.30 -16.12
N PRO A 244 -7.94 10.62 -15.86
CA PRO A 244 -9.27 11.24 -15.91
C PRO A 244 -9.48 12.47 -15.02
N ARG A 245 -8.74 12.54 -13.91
CA ARG A 245 -8.79 13.64 -12.94
C ARG A 245 -7.49 14.45 -12.87
N GLY A 246 -6.60 14.27 -13.85
CA GLY A 246 -5.27 14.90 -13.88
C GLY A 246 -4.38 14.57 -12.68
N GLU A 247 -4.70 13.50 -11.95
CA GLU A 247 -4.19 13.24 -10.59
C GLU A 247 -3.04 12.22 -10.51
N ALA A 248 -2.38 12.00 -11.65
CA ALA A 248 -1.20 11.17 -11.88
C ALA A 248 -0.58 11.52 -13.25
N PRO A 249 0.65 11.07 -13.56
CA PRO A 249 1.31 11.36 -14.84
C PRO A 249 0.50 10.83 -16.04
N PRO A 250 0.58 11.48 -17.21
CA PRO A 250 -0.04 10.97 -18.43
C PRO A 250 0.41 9.54 -18.74
N CYS A 251 -0.54 8.74 -19.24
CA CYS A 251 -0.24 7.46 -19.86
C CYS A 251 0.43 7.73 -21.21
N VAL A 252 1.60 7.13 -21.43
CA VAL A 252 2.28 7.16 -22.73
C VAL A 252 1.85 5.89 -23.46
N ARG A 253 0.99 6.06 -24.46
CA ARG A 253 0.52 4.99 -25.33
C ARG A 253 1.39 4.95 -26.59
N ILE A 254 1.83 3.75 -26.95
CA ILE A 254 2.66 3.47 -28.11
C ILE A 254 1.82 2.65 -29.08
N GLN A 255 1.68 3.14 -30.31
CA GLN A 255 1.00 2.40 -31.38
C GLN A 255 2.02 1.86 -32.37
N ALA A 256 1.84 0.61 -32.79
CA ALA A 256 2.68 -0.04 -33.78
C ALA A 256 1.85 -0.85 -34.78
N ASP A 257 2.08 -0.57 -36.06
CA ASP A 257 1.41 -1.23 -37.19
C ASP A 257 1.86 -2.69 -37.37
N ASN A 258 3.03 -3.06 -36.83
CA ASN A 258 3.60 -4.39 -36.98
C ASN A 258 4.36 -4.82 -35.70
N PRO A 259 4.14 -6.06 -35.18
CA PRO A 259 4.88 -6.59 -34.04
C PRO A 259 6.42 -6.50 -34.15
N SER A 260 6.98 -6.56 -35.36
CA SER A 260 8.42 -6.42 -35.58
C SER A 260 8.96 -5.06 -35.14
N ILE A 261 8.17 -3.99 -35.27
CA ILE A 261 8.56 -2.62 -34.90
C ILE A 261 8.88 -2.56 -33.41
N ILE A 262 8.04 -3.17 -32.57
CA ILE A 262 8.21 -3.16 -31.12
C ILE A 262 9.42 -3.98 -30.70
N SER A 263 9.65 -5.13 -31.35
CA SER A 263 10.82 -5.97 -31.07
C SER A 263 12.12 -5.23 -31.40
N ASN A 264 12.18 -4.57 -32.56
CA ASN A 264 13.32 -3.76 -32.98
C ASN A 264 13.52 -2.53 -32.07
N LEU A 265 12.43 -1.86 -31.71
CA LEU A 265 12.42 -0.73 -30.78
C LEU A 265 13.02 -1.12 -29.43
N ILE A 266 12.59 -2.25 -28.88
CA ILE A 266 13.12 -2.75 -27.61
C ILE A 266 14.61 -3.09 -27.76
N GLU A 267 15.02 -3.78 -28.83
CA GLU A 267 16.42 -4.12 -29.07
C GLU A 267 17.31 -2.86 -29.15
N GLU A 268 16.83 -1.82 -29.85
CA GLU A 268 17.57 -0.57 -29.97
C GLU A 268 17.63 0.21 -28.65
N LEU A 269 16.49 0.38 -27.98
CA LEU A 269 16.42 1.08 -26.69
C LEU A 269 17.19 0.32 -25.59
N SER A 270 17.28 -1.01 -25.66
CA SER A 270 18.02 -1.84 -24.69
C SER A 270 19.52 -1.53 -24.64
N LYS A 271 20.07 -0.85 -25.67
CA LYS A 271 21.48 -0.43 -25.71
C LYS A 271 21.78 0.68 -24.69
N GLU A 272 20.77 1.48 -24.35
CA GLU A 272 20.92 2.66 -23.48
C GLU A 272 20.03 2.59 -22.23
N PHE A 273 18.90 1.91 -22.32
CA PHE A 273 17.89 1.81 -21.28
C PHE A 273 17.67 0.35 -20.89
N SER A 274 17.48 0.09 -19.59
CA SER A 274 17.03 -1.23 -19.13
C SER A 274 15.52 -1.37 -19.33
N ILE A 275 15.11 -1.52 -20.58
CA ILE A 275 13.71 -1.68 -21.00
C ILE A 275 13.36 -3.16 -21.16
N ILE A 276 12.16 -3.53 -20.72
CA ILE A 276 11.64 -4.89 -20.87
C ILE A 276 10.30 -4.90 -21.63
N ASN A 277 10.05 -5.95 -22.39
CA ASN A 277 8.71 -6.28 -22.85
C ASN A 277 8.01 -7.09 -21.77
N ALA A 278 7.00 -6.52 -21.13
CA ALA A 278 6.26 -7.19 -20.06
C ALA A 278 5.05 -7.98 -20.57
N GLY A 279 4.75 -7.90 -21.88
CA GLY A 279 3.60 -8.59 -22.48
C GLY A 279 2.26 -8.11 -21.92
N GLU A 280 1.27 -9.01 -21.92
CA GLU A 280 -0.10 -8.72 -21.44
C GLU A 280 -0.18 -8.79 -19.91
N VAL A 281 0.40 -7.80 -19.23
CA VAL A 281 0.55 -7.80 -17.76
C VAL A 281 -0.78 -7.92 -17.02
N SER A 282 -1.86 -7.31 -17.54
CA SER A 282 -3.20 -7.43 -16.94
C SER A 282 -3.65 -8.90 -16.84
N LYS A 283 -3.52 -9.68 -17.91
CA LYS A 283 -3.80 -11.12 -17.94
C LYS A 283 -2.85 -11.91 -17.05
N LEU A 284 -1.56 -11.62 -17.12
CA LEU A 284 -0.55 -12.30 -16.30
C LEU A 284 -0.86 -12.13 -14.81
N LEU A 285 -1.14 -10.90 -14.37
CA LEU A 285 -1.53 -10.59 -12.99
C LEU A 285 -2.83 -11.31 -12.62
N ALA A 286 -3.87 -11.17 -13.45
CA ALA A 286 -5.15 -11.85 -13.20
C ALA A 286 -4.98 -13.37 -13.03
N ASN A 287 -4.04 -13.99 -13.75
CA ASN A 287 -3.74 -15.41 -13.64
C ASN A 287 -2.95 -15.77 -12.37
N ILE A 288 -1.90 -15.02 -12.01
CA ILE A 288 -1.01 -15.36 -10.88
C ILE A 288 -1.55 -14.93 -9.51
N LEU A 289 -2.45 -13.94 -9.47
CA LEU A 289 -2.94 -13.40 -8.20
C LEU A 289 -3.64 -14.49 -7.37
N PRO A 290 -3.46 -14.54 -6.05
CA PRO A 290 -4.10 -15.54 -5.21
C PRO A 290 -5.63 -15.39 -5.15
N GLU A 291 -6.33 -16.45 -4.75
CA GLU A 291 -7.71 -16.36 -4.26
C GLU A 291 -7.77 -15.56 -2.94
N LEU A 292 -8.95 -15.02 -2.60
CA LEU A 292 -9.14 -14.13 -1.44
C LEU A 292 -8.60 -14.72 -0.13
N ILE A 293 -8.84 -16.01 0.13
CA ILE A 293 -8.40 -16.69 1.35
C ILE A 293 -6.86 -16.74 1.40
N THR A 294 -6.23 -17.15 0.31
CA THR A 294 -4.77 -17.23 0.18
C THR A 294 -4.13 -15.84 0.28
N TRP A 295 -4.76 -14.82 -0.32
CA TRP A 295 -4.31 -13.44 -0.19
C TRP A 295 -4.39 -12.97 1.26
N LYS A 296 -5.50 -13.21 1.97
CA LYS A 296 -5.65 -12.87 3.39
C LYS A 296 -4.55 -13.49 4.24
N GLN A 297 -4.20 -14.76 3.98
CA GLN A 297 -3.12 -15.46 4.66
C GLN A 297 -1.73 -14.87 4.38
N SER A 298 -1.55 -14.19 3.24
CA SER A 298 -0.31 -13.47 2.91
C SER A 298 -0.19 -12.12 3.63
N LEU A 299 -1.27 -11.62 4.24
CA LEU A 299 -1.23 -10.37 4.98
C LEU A 299 -0.34 -10.50 6.21
N ARG A 300 0.34 -9.38 6.52
CA ARG A 300 1.28 -9.34 7.62
C ARG A 300 0.54 -9.42 8.95
N ASN A 301 0.87 -10.41 9.77
CA ASN A 301 0.35 -10.54 11.13
C ASN A 301 1.16 -9.66 12.10
N LEU A 302 0.52 -8.65 12.69
CA LEU A 302 1.07 -7.80 13.73
C LEU A 302 0.91 -8.48 15.10
N GLN A 303 2.04 -8.73 15.74
CA GLN A 303 2.09 -9.28 17.09
C GLN A 303 2.16 -8.17 18.14
N GLY A 304 1.83 -8.52 19.38
CA GLY A 304 2.10 -7.64 20.51
C GLY A 304 1.12 -6.48 20.72
N ILE A 305 -0.01 -6.48 20.03
CA ILE A 305 -1.11 -5.54 20.30
C ILE A 305 -1.81 -5.99 21.59
N VAL A 306 -1.87 -5.10 22.58
CA VAL A 306 -2.58 -5.33 23.85
C VAL A 306 -3.86 -4.47 23.81
N PRO A 307 -5.04 -5.05 23.48
CA PRO A 307 -6.22 -4.25 23.16
C PRO A 307 -6.67 -3.30 24.26
N SER A 308 -6.48 -3.65 25.53
CA SER A 308 -6.86 -2.84 26.69
C SER A 308 -6.08 -1.52 26.84
N LEU A 309 -5.03 -1.30 26.06
CA LEU A 309 -4.24 -0.07 26.08
C LEU A 309 -4.71 0.98 25.07
N TYR A 310 -5.70 0.64 24.25
CA TYR A 310 -6.13 1.45 23.11
C TYR A 310 -7.64 1.62 23.10
N GLU A 311 -8.08 2.66 22.41
CA GLU A 311 -9.47 2.84 22.04
C GLU A 311 -9.69 2.26 20.64
N TRP A 312 -10.91 1.75 20.40
CA TRP A 312 -11.21 0.98 19.21
C TRP A 312 -12.48 1.46 18.52
N GLU A 313 -12.45 1.43 17.20
CA GLU A 313 -13.64 1.52 16.36
C GLU A 313 -13.70 0.29 15.44
N LEU A 314 -14.88 -0.30 15.26
CA LEU A 314 -15.15 -1.40 14.33
C LEU A 314 -15.86 -0.84 13.10
N PHE A 315 -15.44 -1.29 11.91
CA PHE A 315 -16.14 -1.01 10.68
C PHE A 315 -17.44 -1.83 10.59
N ASP A 316 -18.59 -1.16 10.48
CA ASP A 316 -19.92 -1.78 10.46
C ASP A 316 -20.44 -2.11 9.05
N GLY A 317 -19.63 -1.84 8.02
CA GLY A 317 -20.01 -1.96 6.60
C GLY A 317 -20.14 -0.60 5.91
N ASN A 318 -20.41 0.46 6.67
CA ASN A 318 -20.52 1.83 6.16
C ASN A 318 -19.49 2.76 6.79
N ASP A 319 -19.38 2.77 8.12
CA ASP A 319 -18.48 3.63 8.87
C ASP A 319 -17.84 2.91 10.06
N PHE A 320 -16.97 3.61 10.78
CA PHE A 320 -16.33 3.14 12.00
C PHE A 320 -17.16 3.57 13.21
N VAL A 321 -17.59 2.58 14.01
CA VAL A 321 -18.34 2.79 15.24
C VAL A 321 -17.50 2.42 16.46
N SER A 322 -17.55 3.24 17.51
CA SER A 322 -16.80 2.98 18.74
C SER A 322 -17.17 1.63 19.34
N CYS A 323 -16.16 0.85 19.75
CA CYS A 323 -16.35 -0.43 20.40
C CYS A 323 -15.42 -0.56 21.62
N ALA A 324 -15.86 -1.32 22.63
CA ALA A 324 -15.10 -1.44 23.88
C ALA A 324 -13.80 -2.24 23.70
N LEU A 325 -13.89 -3.43 23.11
CA LEU A 325 -12.75 -4.29 22.82
C LEU A 325 -12.99 -5.08 21.53
N PRO A 326 -11.94 -5.33 20.72
CA PRO A 326 -12.01 -6.22 19.57
C PRO A 326 -12.30 -7.65 20.02
N ARG A 327 -13.45 -8.20 19.62
CA ARG A 327 -13.88 -9.58 19.94
C ARG A 327 -14.33 -10.34 18.71
N GLU A 328 -14.87 -9.62 17.73
CA GLU A 328 -15.43 -10.18 16.51
C GLU A 328 -14.48 -9.97 15.35
N THR A 329 -14.51 -10.88 14.38
CA THR A 329 -13.72 -10.74 13.16
C THR A 329 -14.16 -9.49 12.41
N GLY A 330 -13.23 -8.70 11.88
CA GLY A 330 -13.58 -7.46 11.20
C GLY A 330 -12.44 -6.46 11.08
N MET A 331 -12.73 -5.32 10.47
CA MET A 331 -11.77 -4.23 10.30
C MET A 331 -11.90 -3.22 11.44
N TYR A 332 -10.80 -2.93 12.12
CA TYR A 332 -10.75 -2.05 13.27
C TYR A 332 -9.80 -0.87 13.05
N ARG A 333 -10.14 0.27 13.66
CA ARG A 333 -9.20 1.37 13.90
C ARG A 333 -8.77 1.37 15.35
N MET A 334 -7.46 1.48 15.56
CA MET A 334 -6.83 1.54 16.88
C MET A 334 -6.38 2.97 17.15
N TYR A 335 -6.80 3.55 18.27
CA TYR A 335 -6.46 4.91 18.67
C TYR A 335 -5.64 4.93 19.96
N ASN A 336 -4.80 5.95 20.07
CA ASN A 336 -4.20 6.34 21.33
C ASN A 336 -4.39 7.85 21.48
N THR A 337 -5.48 8.21 22.16
CA THR A 337 -5.90 9.60 22.40
C THR A 337 -4.86 10.43 23.15
N LYS A 338 -3.86 9.80 23.79
CA LYS A 338 -2.74 10.51 24.41
C LYS A 338 -1.66 10.94 23.42
N ILE A 339 -1.63 10.35 22.22
CA ILE A 339 -0.60 10.58 21.20
C ILE A 339 -1.18 11.35 20.01
N SER A 340 -2.36 10.97 19.54
CA SER A 340 -2.95 11.56 18.34
C SER A 340 -4.46 11.36 18.30
N ASP A 341 -5.17 12.34 17.75
CA ASP A 341 -6.58 12.23 17.37
C ASP A 341 -6.78 11.40 16.08
N ARG A 342 -5.70 11.01 15.41
CA ARG A 342 -5.76 10.13 14.24
C ARG A 342 -5.62 8.68 14.70
N PRO A 343 -6.27 7.72 14.00
CA PRO A 343 -6.03 6.32 14.29
C PRO A 343 -4.54 6.05 14.16
N LEU A 344 -3.99 5.32 15.13
CA LEU A 344 -2.66 4.77 15.02
C LEU A 344 -2.69 3.73 13.92
N HIS A 345 -3.51 2.68 14.04
CA HIS A 345 -3.56 1.59 13.05
C HIS A 345 -4.95 1.37 12.49
N THR A 346 -5.01 0.89 11.24
CA THR A 346 -6.20 0.26 10.67
C THR A 346 -5.85 -1.18 10.34
N LEU A 347 -6.54 -2.15 10.95
CA LEU A 347 -6.17 -3.56 10.94
C LEU A 347 -7.40 -4.44 10.70
N PHE A 348 -7.19 -5.69 10.29
CA PHE A 348 -8.22 -6.70 10.26
C PHE A 348 -7.97 -7.72 11.37
N TYR A 349 -8.93 -7.92 12.27
CA TYR A 349 -8.85 -8.90 13.34
C TYR A 349 -9.55 -10.19 12.93
N GLU A 350 -8.92 -11.33 13.14
CA GLU A 350 -9.54 -12.64 12.97
C GLU A 350 -8.83 -13.68 13.86
N ASN A 351 -9.60 -14.47 14.62
CA ASN A 351 -9.09 -15.58 15.42
C ASN A 351 -7.90 -15.21 16.33
N GLY A 352 -7.95 -14.03 16.96
CA GLY A 352 -6.87 -13.55 17.85
C GLY A 352 -5.65 -12.97 17.14
N CYS A 353 -5.63 -12.94 15.80
CA CYS A 353 -4.56 -12.38 15.00
C CYS A 353 -4.94 -11.00 14.45
N TRP A 354 -3.93 -10.15 14.24
CA TRP A 354 -4.09 -8.81 13.69
C TRP A 354 -3.39 -8.72 12.34
N PHE A 355 -4.16 -8.58 11.28
CA PHE A 355 -3.64 -8.49 9.92
C PHE A 355 -3.53 -7.04 9.45
N GLN A 356 -2.38 -6.72 8.89
CA GLN A 356 -2.11 -5.44 8.25
C GLN A 356 -2.16 -5.59 6.73
N GLY A 357 -2.75 -4.60 6.06
CA GLY A 357 -2.88 -4.56 4.60
C GLY A 357 -3.25 -3.16 4.12
N ASP A 358 -3.48 -3.03 2.81
CA ASP A 358 -3.98 -1.77 2.25
C ASP A 358 -5.43 -1.53 2.70
N TRP A 359 -5.79 -0.26 2.88
CA TRP A 359 -7.09 0.11 3.45
C TRP A 359 -8.28 -0.50 2.68
N TYR A 360 -8.23 -0.47 1.35
CA TYR A 360 -9.30 -1.02 0.50
C TYR A 360 -9.34 -2.54 0.61
N GLY A 361 -8.19 -3.20 0.68
CA GLY A 361 -8.11 -4.63 0.96
C GLY A 361 -8.73 -5.03 2.30
N LEU A 362 -8.38 -4.35 3.39
CA LEU A 362 -8.93 -4.64 4.72
C LEU A 362 -10.44 -4.37 4.77
N ARG A 363 -10.90 -3.32 4.10
CA ARG A 363 -12.33 -3.03 3.96
C ARG A 363 -13.05 -4.11 3.16
N PHE A 364 -12.46 -4.55 2.05
CA PHE A 364 -13.02 -5.62 1.23
C PHE A 364 -13.20 -6.92 2.03
N LEU A 365 -12.22 -7.27 2.88
CA LEU A 365 -12.36 -8.40 3.81
C LEU A 365 -13.49 -8.21 4.81
N ALA A 366 -13.64 -7.00 5.36
CA ALA A 366 -14.73 -6.71 6.30
C ALA A 366 -16.11 -6.82 5.62
N LEU A 367 -16.26 -6.30 4.40
CA LEU A 367 -17.50 -6.41 3.62
C LEU A 367 -17.86 -7.89 3.35
N GLN A 368 -16.88 -8.70 2.97
CA GLN A 368 -17.07 -10.14 2.78
C GLN A 368 -17.44 -10.84 4.10
N HIS A 369 -16.82 -10.46 5.21
CA HIS A 369 -17.10 -11.05 6.52
C HIS A 369 -18.52 -10.77 7.02
N ILE A 370 -19.01 -9.54 6.85
CA ILE A 370 -20.40 -9.17 7.23
C ILE A 370 -21.46 -9.72 6.25
N GLY A 371 -21.05 -10.53 5.26
CA GLY A 371 -21.94 -11.13 4.28
C GLY A 371 -22.46 -10.16 3.23
N GLN A 372 -21.85 -8.98 3.08
CA GLN A 372 -22.25 -8.04 2.05
C GLN A 372 -21.81 -8.56 0.69
N GLN A 373 -22.78 -8.69 -0.23
CA GLN A 373 -22.52 -9.13 -1.58
C GLN A 373 -21.68 -8.08 -2.33
N CYS A 374 -20.46 -8.44 -2.72
CA CYS A 374 -19.65 -7.64 -3.62
C CYS A 374 -20.16 -7.81 -5.05
N ILE A 375 -20.37 -6.69 -5.74
CA ILE A 375 -20.93 -6.65 -7.09
C ILE A 375 -19.99 -5.94 -8.07
N ALA A 376 -20.09 -6.33 -9.33
CA ALA A 376 -19.51 -5.60 -10.45
C ALA A 376 -20.49 -5.60 -11.62
N ARG A 377 -20.32 -4.64 -12.54
CA ARG A 377 -21.03 -4.62 -13.83
C ARG A 377 -20.03 -4.62 -14.96
N TYR A 378 -20.24 -5.46 -15.97
CA TYR A 378 -19.33 -5.55 -17.11
C TYR A 378 -20.08 -5.27 -18.41
N GLU A 379 -19.56 -4.35 -19.21
CA GLU A 379 -20.06 -4.04 -20.54
C GLU A 379 -19.14 -4.66 -21.59
N VAL A 380 -19.64 -5.66 -22.31
CA VAL A 380 -18.85 -6.48 -23.24
C VAL A 380 -18.38 -5.66 -24.44
N GLU A 381 -19.25 -4.81 -24.99
CA GLU A 381 -18.99 -4.04 -26.21
C GLU A 381 -17.85 -3.05 -26.04
N THR A 382 -17.86 -2.31 -24.92
CA THR A 382 -16.84 -1.28 -24.61
C THR A 382 -15.71 -1.82 -23.72
N LYS A 383 -15.82 -3.07 -23.28
CA LYS A 383 -14.87 -3.76 -22.39
C LYS A 383 -14.62 -2.97 -21.10
N ARG A 384 -15.71 -2.43 -20.53
CA ARG A 384 -15.67 -1.63 -19.31
C ARG A 384 -16.13 -2.45 -18.12
N LEU A 385 -15.39 -2.34 -17.02
CA LEU A 385 -15.76 -2.92 -15.73
C LEU A 385 -16.10 -1.80 -14.75
N ALA A 386 -17.29 -1.87 -14.15
CA ALA A 386 -17.73 -0.96 -13.11
C ALA A 386 -17.74 -1.68 -11.75
N ILE A 387 -17.13 -1.07 -10.74
CA ILE A 387 -17.13 -1.55 -9.35
C ILE A 387 -17.57 -0.41 -8.43
N PRO A 388 -18.46 -0.63 -7.45
CA PRO A 388 -18.85 0.43 -6.53
C PRO A 388 -17.63 0.99 -5.79
N VAL A 389 -17.56 2.31 -5.61
CA VAL A 389 -16.48 2.98 -4.84
C VAL A 389 -16.40 2.41 -3.42
N SER A 390 -17.55 2.03 -2.85
CA SER A 390 -17.63 1.39 -1.53
C SER A 390 -17.04 -0.01 -1.48
N GLN A 391 -16.91 -0.69 -2.62
CA GLN A 391 -16.43 -2.06 -2.77
C GLN A 391 -15.12 -2.14 -3.56
N ARG A 392 -14.37 -1.03 -3.63
CA ARG A 392 -13.09 -0.96 -4.34
C ARG A 392 -12.16 -2.09 -3.91
N LEU A 393 -11.52 -2.70 -4.90
CA LEU A 393 -10.74 -3.92 -4.72
C LEU A 393 -9.43 -3.68 -3.94
N PRO A 394 -8.86 -4.74 -3.34
CA PRO A 394 -7.49 -4.68 -2.83
C PRO A 394 -6.51 -4.28 -3.94
N GLU A 395 -5.47 -3.53 -3.59
CA GLU A 395 -4.59 -2.84 -4.54
C GLU A 395 -4.03 -3.74 -5.64
N ILE A 396 -3.61 -4.96 -5.28
CA ILE A 396 -2.96 -5.88 -6.21
C ILE A 396 -3.90 -6.36 -7.32
N TYR A 397 -5.20 -6.48 -7.03
CA TYR A 397 -6.22 -6.86 -8.02
C TYR A 397 -6.63 -5.64 -8.83
N GLU A 398 -6.78 -4.48 -8.19
CA GLU A 398 -7.05 -3.22 -8.90
C GLU A 398 -5.93 -2.88 -9.90
N ARG A 399 -4.68 -3.18 -9.57
CA ARG A 399 -3.54 -2.97 -10.47
C ARG A 399 -3.68 -3.75 -11.77
N ALA A 400 -4.19 -5.00 -11.72
CA ALA A 400 -4.44 -5.77 -12.93
C ALA A 400 -5.45 -5.08 -13.85
N LEU A 401 -6.49 -4.45 -13.28
CA LEU A 401 -7.48 -3.68 -14.03
C LEU A 401 -6.89 -2.39 -14.61
N VAL A 402 -6.13 -1.63 -13.83
CA VAL A 402 -5.51 -0.36 -14.28
C VAL A 402 -4.49 -0.60 -15.39
N LEU A 403 -3.68 -1.66 -15.29
CA LEU A 403 -2.69 -2.01 -16.32
C LEU A 403 -3.31 -2.58 -17.60
N ALA A 404 -4.63 -2.80 -17.64
CA ALA A 404 -5.32 -3.17 -18.88
C ALA A 404 -5.43 -2.00 -19.87
N SER A 405 -5.39 -0.76 -19.38
CA SER A 405 -5.45 0.47 -20.21
C SER A 405 -4.32 1.46 -19.94
N GLY A 406 -3.64 1.37 -18.79
CA GLY A 406 -2.72 2.40 -18.31
C GLY A 406 -3.43 3.62 -17.72
N ILE A 407 -4.74 3.53 -17.50
CA ILE A 407 -5.60 4.63 -17.08
C ILE A 407 -6.24 4.28 -15.73
N LEU A 408 -6.21 5.24 -14.80
CA LEU A 408 -6.90 5.15 -13.51
C LEU A 408 -8.43 5.13 -13.72
N PRO A 409 -9.21 4.50 -12.82
CA PRO A 409 -10.65 4.43 -13.01
C PRO A 409 -11.30 5.81 -12.99
N LYS A 410 -12.33 5.98 -13.84
CA LYS A 410 -13.21 7.14 -13.81
C LYS A 410 -14.23 6.98 -12.67
N TYR A 411 -14.52 8.07 -11.98
CA TYR A 411 -15.60 8.09 -10.97
C TYR A 411 -16.90 8.50 -11.66
N PHE A 412 -17.93 7.68 -11.54
CA PHE A 412 -19.25 7.98 -12.11
C PHE A 412 -20.35 7.41 -11.20
N ASN A 413 -21.24 8.26 -10.67
CA ASN A 413 -22.37 7.85 -9.82
C ASN A 413 -22.03 6.84 -8.70
N SER A 414 -20.95 7.10 -7.94
CA SER A 414 -20.44 6.19 -6.89
C SER A 414 -19.85 4.86 -7.40
N TRP A 415 -19.57 4.74 -8.69
CA TRP A 415 -18.83 3.64 -9.33
C TRP A 415 -17.44 4.07 -9.81
N LEU A 416 -16.55 3.08 -9.87
CA LEU A 416 -15.24 3.14 -10.48
C LEU A 416 -15.33 2.41 -11.81
N LEU A 417 -15.13 3.14 -12.92
CA LEU A 417 -15.15 2.59 -14.27
C LEU A 417 -13.71 2.35 -14.74
N TYR A 418 -13.38 1.09 -14.99
CA TYR A 418 -12.11 0.64 -15.57
C TYR A 418 -12.30 0.40 -17.06
N GLU A 419 -11.34 0.86 -17.86
CA GLU A 419 -11.37 0.75 -19.32
C GLU A 419 -10.46 -0.38 -19.81
N ASN A 420 -10.82 -0.93 -20.98
CA ASN A 420 -10.06 -1.95 -21.71
C ASN A 420 -9.82 -3.24 -20.91
N VAL A 421 -10.76 -3.61 -20.04
CA VAL A 421 -10.67 -4.83 -19.23
C VAL A 421 -11.21 -5.99 -20.04
N GLU A 422 -10.33 -6.91 -20.45
CA GLU A 422 -10.74 -8.13 -21.16
C GLU A 422 -11.64 -9.02 -20.30
N ARG A 423 -12.58 -9.74 -20.95
CA ARG A 423 -13.55 -10.60 -20.27
C ARG A 423 -12.86 -11.63 -19.38
N ASP A 424 -11.78 -12.24 -19.85
CA ASP A 424 -11.02 -13.24 -19.08
C ASP A 424 -10.40 -12.63 -17.81
N VAL A 425 -9.84 -11.42 -17.90
CA VAL A 425 -9.30 -10.69 -16.74
C VAL A 425 -10.41 -10.42 -15.73
N MET A 426 -11.55 -9.93 -16.19
CA MET A 426 -12.73 -9.68 -15.35
C MET A 426 -13.20 -10.96 -14.65
N LEU A 427 -13.36 -12.06 -15.40
CA LEU A 427 -13.84 -13.34 -14.86
C LEU A 427 -12.88 -13.89 -13.80
N GLN A 428 -11.57 -13.85 -14.06
CA GLN A 428 -10.56 -14.31 -13.11
C GLN A 428 -10.58 -13.50 -11.81
N ILE A 429 -10.64 -12.17 -11.91
CA ILE A 429 -10.68 -11.30 -10.72
C ILE A 429 -11.98 -11.51 -9.94
N CYS A 430 -13.13 -11.58 -10.62
CA CYS A 430 -14.41 -11.80 -9.97
C CYS A 430 -14.47 -13.16 -9.28
N TYR A 431 -13.96 -14.22 -9.92
CA TYR A 431 -13.86 -15.55 -9.34
C TYR A 431 -13.01 -15.54 -8.06
N LYS A 432 -11.79 -14.99 -8.12
CA LYS A 432 -10.82 -14.99 -7.01
C LYS A 432 -11.29 -14.18 -5.80
N LEU A 433 -12.10 -13.15 -6.04
CA LEU A 433 -12.61 -12.24 -5.00
C LEU A 433 -14.07 -12.50 -4.62
N HIS A 434 -14.69 -13.54 -5.17
CA HIS A 434 -16.11 -13.86 -4.96
C HIS A 434 -17.05 -12.67 -5.23
N ILE A 435 -16.84 -11.99 -6.36
CA ILE A 435 -17.64 -10.85 -6.80
C ILE A 435 -18.72 -11.35 -7.75
N ASN A 436 -19.97 -10.95 -7.51
CA ASN A 436 -21.06 -11.19 -8.43
C ASN A 436 -21.04 -10.16 -9.57
N CYS A 437 -20.63 -10.58 -10.76
CA CYS A 437 -20.63 -9.72 -11.93
C CYS A 437 -21.94 -9.89 -12.70
N GLY A 438 -22.77 -8.84 -12.73
CA GLY A 438 -23.99 -8.81 -13.54
C GLY A 438 -23.82 -7.96 -14.79
N GLY A 439 -24.65 -8.17 -15.81
CA GLY A 439 -24.63 -7.35 -17.03
C GLY A 439 -24.18 -8.07 -18.31
N GLU A 440 -24.39 -9.38 -18.43
CA GLU A 440 -24.43 -10.03 -19.76
C GLU A 440 -25.71 -9.61 -20.51
N SER A 441 -26.01 -8.31 -20.60
CA SER A 441 -27.03 -7.80 -21.51
C SER A 441 -26.44 -7.88 -22.91
N THR A 442 -26.59 -9.04 -23.52
CA THR A 442 -26.58 -9.19 -24.97
C THR A 442 -27.81 -8.44 -25.49
N HIS A 443 -27.66 -7.16 -25.79
CA HIS A 443 -28.56 -6.55 -26.77
C HIS A 443 -28.19 -7.15 -28.13
N VAL A 444 -28.85 -8.27 -28.44
CA VAL A 444 -28.89 -8.88 -29.79
C VAL A 444 -29.75 -8.02 -30.70
#